data_AF-A0A453FVE8-F1
#
_entry.id   AF-A0A453FVE8-F1
#
_cell.length_a   1.000
_cell.length_b   1.000
_cell.length_c   1.000
_cell.angle_alpha   90.00
_cell.angle_beta   90.00
_cell.angle_gamma   90.00
#
_symmetry.space_group_name_H-M   'P 1'
#
loop_
_entity.id
_entity.type
_entity.pdbx_description
1 polymer ?
#
loop_
_entity_poly.entity_id
_entity_poly.type
_entity_poly.pdbx_seq_one_letter_code
_entity_poly.pdbx_strand_id
1 'polypeptide(L)'
;LQHHPRCLLCDQAPETIRHLLLACPFARQTWHSTFAWLCIPAPVPGHEAKLMDWWLRAKDATPLALCKALQSVALLNPWML
;
A
#
# COMPACT_ATOMS: atom_id res chain seq x y z
N LEU A 1 1.59 -23.81 13.70
CA LEU A 1 0.86 -23.06 12.67
C LEU A 1 1.53 -23.35 11.33
N GLN A 2 0.85 -24.10 10.45
CA GLN A 2 1.38 -24.38 9.10
C GLN A 2 1.39 -23.06 8.32
N HIS A 3 2.55 -22.67 7.80
CA HIS A 3 2.67 -21.47 6.98
C HIS A 3 2.00 -21.74 5.64
N HIS A 4 0.91 -21.04 5.34
CA HIS A 4 0.24 -21.19 4.07
C HIS A 4 1.19 -20.70 2.96
N PRO A 5 1.44 -21.47 1.90
CA PRO A 5 2.46 -21.13 0.91
C PRO A 5 2.09 -19.91 0.05
N ARG A 6 0.85 -19.41 0.15
CA ARG A 6 0.29 -18.30 -0.61
C ARG A 6 -0.37 -17.29 0.33
N CYS A 7 -0.35 -16.02 -0.07
CA CYS A 7 -0.97 -14.90 0.61
C CYS A 7 -2.47 -15.14 0.80
N LEU A 8 -2.94 -15.06 2.03
CA LEU A 8 -4.34 -15.35 2.38
C LEU A 8 -5.34 -14.35 1.79
N LEU A 9 -4.88 -13.13 1.45
CA LEU A 9 -5.75 -12.07 0.92
C LEU A 9 -6.07 -12.24 -0.57
N CYS A 10 -5.14 -12.75 -1.37
CA CYS A 10 -5.31 -12.86 -2.82
C CYS A 10 -5.10 -14.26 -3.40
N ASP A 11 -4.53 -15.19 -2.62
CA ASP A 11 -4.19 -16.57 -2.99
C ASP A 11 -3.34 -16.74 -4.28
N GLN A 12 -2.68 -15.67 -4.76
CA GLN A 12 -1.98 -15.66 -6.06
C GLN A 12 -0.46 -15.83 -5.95
N ALA A 13 0.16 -15.41 -4.85
CA ALA A 13 1.61 -15.40 -4.69
C ALA A 13 2.03 -15.71 -3.25
N PRO A 14 3.30 -16.08 -3.00
CA PRO A 14 3.81 -16.26 -1.64
C PRO A 14 3.61 -15.03 -0.76
N GLU A 15 3.19 -15.26 0.48
CA GLU A 15 3.06 -14.19 1.45
C GLU A 15 4.43 -13.63 1.81
N THR A 16 4.67 -12.39 1.41
CA THR A 16 5.86 -11.63 1.80
C THR A 16 5.41 -10.25 2.20
N ILE A 17 6.15 -9.56 3.08
CA ILE A 17 5.82 -8.17 3.47
C ILE A 17 5.69 -7.28 2.23
N ARG A 18 6.60 -7.45 1.24
CA ARG A 18 6.55 -6.72 -0.03
C ARG A 18 5.26 -7.02 -0.79
N HIS A 19 4.88 -8.29 -0.89
CA HIS A 19 3.65 -8.66 -1.58
C HIS A 19 2.43 -8.11 -0.84
N LEU A 20 2.31 -8.35 0.47
CA LEU A 20 1.16 -7.93 1.28
C LEU A 20 0.94 -6.41 1.24
N LEU A 21 2.01 -5.61 1.25
CA LEU A 21 1.89 -4.15 1.28
C LEU A 21 1.82 -3.48 -0.10
N LEU A 22 2.55 -4.01 -1.09
CA LEU A 22 2.75 -3.33 -2.38
C LEU A 22 2.10 -4.07 -3.55
N ALA A 23 2.21 -5.40 -3.61
CA ALA A 23 1.87 -6.14 -4.83
C ALA A 23 0.53 -6.89 -4.77
N CYS A 24 0.00 -7.13 -3.57
CA CYS A 24 -1.24 -7.86 -3.35
C CYS A 24 -2.41 -7.08 -3.97
N PRO A 25 -3.18 -7.69 -4.89
CA PRO A 25 -4.33 -7.03 -5.52
C PRO A 25 -5.33 -6.46 -4.51
N PHE A 26 -5.60 -7.18 -3.42
CA PHE A 26 -6.46 -6.72 -2.33
C PHE A 26 -5.88 -5.47 -1.67
N ALA A 27 -4.59 -5.49 -1.31
CA ALA A 27 -3.93 -4.34 -0.71
C ALA A 27 -3.92 -3.11 -1.60
N ARG A 28 -3.63 -3.28 -2.91
CA ARG A 28 -3.68 -2.20 -3.90
C ARG A 28 -5.07 -1.58 -4.01
N GLN A 29 -6.11 -2.40 -3.96
CA GLN A 29 -7.48 -1.91 -3.95
C GLN A 29 -7.75 -1.07 -2.69
N THR A 30 -7.31 -1.52 -1.51
CA THR A 30 -7.47 -0.75 -0.26
C THR A 30 -6.75 0.60 -0.32
N TRP A 31 -5.52 0.64 -0.84
CA TRP A 31 -4.79 1.88 -1.10
C TRP A 31 -5.56 2.81 -2.04
N HIS A 32 -6.00 2.29 -3.18
CA HIS A 32 -6.75 3.06 -4.19
C HIS A 32 -8.03 3.64 -3.60
N SER A 33 -8.84 2.82 -2.93
CA SER A 33 -10.09 3.25 -2.30
C SER A 33 -9.85 4.31 -1.23
N THR A 34 -8.82 4.16 -0.41
CA THR A 34 -8.48 5.12 0.65
C THR A 34 -8.00 6.46 0.08
N PHE A 35 -7.14 6.43 -0.94
CA PHE A 35 -6.66 7.64 -1.60
C PHE A 35 -7.77 8.37 -2.34
N ALA A 36 -8.65 7.63 -3.03
CA ALA A 36 -9.81 8.20 -3.69
C ALA A 36 -10.77 8.85 -2.68
N TRP A 37 -11.04 8.20 -1.55
CA TRP A 37 -11.92 8.73 -0.52
C TRP A 37 -11.37 10.00 0.15
N LEU A 38 -10.06 10.08 0.32
CA LEU A 38 -9.37 11.23 0.93
C LEU A 38 -8.89 12.28 -0.08
N CYS A 39 -9.18 12.09 -1.37
CA CYS A 39 -8.71 12.94 -2.47
C CYS A 39 -7.19 13.15 -2.46
N ILE A 40 -6.42 12.13 -2.07
CA ILE A 40 -4.94 12.19 -2.04
C ILE A 40 -4.43 11.83 -3.46
N PRO A 41 -3.70 12.72 -4.15
CA PRO A 41 -3.24 12.49 -5.52
C PRO A 41 -2.00 11.58 -5.61
N ALA A 42 -1.76 10.72 -4.61
CA ALA A 42 -0.59 9.87 -4.54
C ALA A 42 -0.76 8.61 -5.43
N PRO A 43 0.31 8.12 -6.08
CA PRO A 43 0.29 6.85 -6.78
C PRO A 43 0.07 5.68 -5.80
N VAL A 44 -0.70 4.69 -6.24
CA VAL A 44 -0.89 3.42 -5.52
C VAL A 44 0.40 2.58 -5.63
N PRO A 45 0.87 1.95 -4.53
CA PRO A 45 2.04 1.06 -4.60
C PRO A 45 1.76 -0.17 -5.47
N GLY A 46 2.77 -0.70 -6.17
CA GLY A 46 2.55 -1.85 -7.06
C GLY A 46 3.77 -2.48 -7.72
N HIS A 47 4.74 -1.67 -8.14
CA HIS A 47 5.86 -2.11 -8.99
C HIS A 47 7.23 -1.96 -8.31
N GLU A 48 7.25 -1.38 -7.12
CA GLU A 48 8.45 -1.03 -6.39
C GLU A 48 9.07 -2.25 -5.71
N ALA A 49 10.40 -2.25 -5.67
CA ALA A 49 11.14 -3.26 -4.92
C ALA A 49 11.00 -3.05 -3.41
N LYS A 50 10.95 -1.79 -2.97
CA LYS A 50 10.86 -1.40 -1.56
C LYS A 50 9.72 -0.41 -1.32
N LEU A 51 9.12 -0.47 -0.12
CA LEU A 51 8.09 0.47 0.34
C LEU A 51 8.63 1.92 0.35
N MET A 52 9.91 2.11 0.67
CA MET A 52 10.53 3.43 0.67
C MET A 52 10.61 4.07 -0.71
N ASP A 53 10.79 3.27 -1.77
CA ASP A 53 10.83 3.79 -3.14
C ASP A 53 9.46 4.35 -3.54
N TRP A 54 8.39 3.66 -3.14
CA TRP A 54 7.02 4.14 -3.27
C TRP A 54 6.80 5.42 -2.44
N TRP A 55 7.22 5.41 -1.18
CA TRP A 55 7.02 6.53 -0.25
C TRP A 55 7.59 7.84 -0.78
N LEU A 56 8.80 7.81 -1.35
CA LEU A 56 9.45 8.98 -1.93
C LEU A 56 8.62 9.57 -3.07
N ARG A 57 8.11 8.72 -3.98
CA ARG A 57 7.26 9.16 -5.10
C ARG A 57 5.90 9.67 -4.62
N ALA A 58 5.31 9.00 -3.64
CA ALA A 58 4.04 9.40 -3.06
C ALA A 58 4.13 10.78 -2.41
N LYS A 59 5.23 11.05 -1.70
CA LYS A 59 5.49 12.35 -1.08
C LYS A 59 5.71 13.45 -2.12
N ASP A 60 6.43 13.16 -3.20
CA ASP A 60 6.69 14.12 -4.28
C ASP A 60 5.40 14.49 -5.04
N ALA A 61 4.52 13.51 -5.27
CA ALA A 61 3.23 13.72 -5.94
C ALA A 61 2.16 14.37 -5.04
N THR A 62 2.37 14.46 -3.73
CA THR A 62 1.34 14.92 -2.79
C THR A 62 1.59 16.37 -2.36
N PRO A 63 0.59 17.27 -2.45
CA PRO A 63 0.69 18.62 -1.93
C PRO A 63 1.03 18.63 -0.43
N LEU A 64 1.83 19.60 0.02
CA LEU A 64 2.29 19.68 1.42
C LEU A 64 1.12 19.67 2.43
N ALA A 65 -0.03 20.24 2.07
CA ALA A 65 -1.25 20.23 2.87
C ALA A 65 -1.79 18.81 3.14
N LEU A 66 -1.58 17.87 2.22
CA LEU A 66 -2.05 16.48 2.30
C LEU A 66 -0.97 15.50 2.75
N CYS A 67 0.30 15.94 2.89
CA CYS A 67 1.40 15.07 3.33
C CYS A 67 1.15 14.39 4.69
N LYS A 68 0.47 15.07 5.63
CA LYS A 68 0.10 14.47 6.92
C LYS A 68 -0.94 13.36 6.74
N ALA A 69 -1.94 13.58 5.90
CA ALA A 69 -2.95 12.57 5.58
C ALA A 69 -2.30 11.35 4.92
N LEU A 70 -1.39 11.58 3.97
CA LEU A 70 -0.60 10.51 3.35
C LEU A 70 0.21 9.71 4.38
N GLN A 71 0.89 10.37 5.33
CA GLN A 71 1.64 9.69 6.41
C GLN A 71 0.72 8.81 7.28
N SER A 72 -0.43 9.34 7.69
CA SER A 72 -1.40 8.61 8.50
C SER A 72 -1.93 7.39 7.75
N VAL A 73 -2.36 7.55 6.49
CA VAL A 73 -2.85 6.43 5.67
C VAL A 73 -1.73 5.41 5.43
N ALA A 74 -0.51 5.88 5.17
CA ALA A 74 0.64 5.01 4.92
C ALA A 74 0.92 4.07 6.10
N LEU A 75 0.71 4.56 7.33
CA LEU A 75 0.85 3.79 8.55
C LEU A 75 -0.37 2.91 8.84
N LEU A 76 -1.59 3.39 8.59
CA LEU A 76 -2.83 2.69 8.93
C LEU A 76 -3.15 1.53 7.98
N ASN A 77 -2.93 1.72 6.68
CA ASN A 77 -3.33 0.75 5.66
C ASN A 77 -2.73 -0.66 5.89
N PRO A 78 -1.44 -0.81 6.24
CA PRO A 78 -0.86 -2.11 6.62
C PRO A 78 -1.56 -2.86 7.75
N TRP A 79 -2.20 -2.16 8.70
CA TRP A 79 -2.87 -2.78 9.85
C TRP A 79 -4.32 -3.17 9.58
N MET A 80 -4.91 -2.64 8.51
CA MET A 80 -6.29 -2.94 8.11
C MET A 80 -6.37 -4.09 7.09
N LEU A 81 -5.22 -4.59 6.63
CA LEU A 81 -5.06 -5.74 5.71
C LEU A 81 -4.82 -7.02 6.51
#